data_AF-A0AAV5FZY0-F1
#
_entry.id   AF-A0AAV5FZY0-F1
#
_cell.length_a   1.000
_cell.length_b   1.000
_cell.length_c   1.000
_cell.angle_alpha   90.00
_cell.angle_beta   90.00
_cell.angle_gamma   90.00
#
_symmetry.space_group_name_H-M   'P 1'
#
loop_
_entity.id
_entity.type
_entity.pdbx_description
1 polymer ?
#
loop_
_entity_poly.entity_id
_entity_poly.type
_entity_poly.pdbx_seq_one_letter_code
_entity_poly.pdbx_strand_id
1 'polypeptide(L)' 'MGRNFLRRQGIASNMLLLAIDAAKLNGAQNIYIHVHKDNLPAWRLYDQIGFKMVNQDGAGHSSDLCLLSFSL' A
#
# COMPACT_ATOMS: atom_id res chain seq x y z
N MET A 1 15.49 19.78 -13.61
CA MET A 1 14.38 18.88 -14.01
C MET A 1 13.73 18.36 -12.73
N GLY A 2 12.48 18.74 -12.44
CA GLY A 2 11.84 18.45 -11.15
C GLY A 2 11.20 17.06 -11.09
N ARG A 3 11.34 16.34 -9.97
CA ARG A 3 10.86 14.96 -9.70
C ARG A 3 9.34 14.73 -9.89
N ASN A 4 8.58 15.76 -10.23
CA ASN A 4 7.12 15.71 -10.30
C ASN A 4 6.56 15.18 -11.63
N PHE A 5 7.35 15.10 -12.71
CA PHE A 5 6.81 14.73 -14.02
C PHE A 5 6.29 13.29 -14.08
N LEU A 6 6.87 12.37 -13.30
CA LEU A 6 6.51 10.94 -13.29
C LEU A 6 5.28 10.59 -12.42
N ARG A 7 4.72 11.56 -11.68
CA ARG A 7 3.54 11.31 -10.84
C ARG A 7 2.28 11.18 -11.71
N ARG A 8 1.30 10.41 -11.22
CA ARG A 8 -0.01 10.21 -11.87
C ARG A 8 0.07 9.59 -13.28
N GLN A 9 1.19 8.94 -13.62
CA GLN A 9 1.36 8.19 -14.87
C GLN A 9 1.16 6.67 -14.69
N GLY A 10 0.56 6.24 -13.57
CA GLY A 10 0.33 4.81 -13.30
C GLY A 10 1.58 3.99 -12.93
N ILE A 11 2.78 4.59 -12.89
CA ILE A 11 4.03 3.88 -12.61
C ILE A 11 3.97 3.11 -11.28
N ALA A 12 3.54 3.78 -10.20
CA ALA A 12 3.45 3.15 -8.88
C ALA A 12 2.38 2.04 -8.84
N SER A 13 1.26 2.22 -9.53
CA SER A 13 0.19 1.21 -9.64
C SER A 13 0.69 -0.03 -10.36
N ASN A 14 1.36 0.14 -11.50
CA ASN A 14 1.92 -0.99 -12.26
C ASN A 14 2.99 -1.73 -11.47
N MET A 15 3.89 -1.00 -10.80
CA MET A 15 4.92 -1.62 -9.96
C MET A 15 4.31 -2.41 -8.79
N LEU A 16 3.25 -1.90 -8.17
CA LEU A 16 2.58 -2.59 -7.08
C LEU A 16 1.85 -3.85 -7.58
N LEU A 17 1.17 -3.78 -8.72
CA LEU A 17 0.53 -4.95 -9.34
C LEU A 17 1.56 -6.04 -9.70
N LEU A 18 2.70 -5.66 -10.28
CA LEU A 18 3.79 -6.61 -10.57
C LEU A 18 4.34 -7.26 -9.29
N ALA A 19 4.49 -6.50 -8.20
CA ALA A 19 4.92 -7.05 -6.92
C ALA A 19 3.89 -8.00 -6.30
N ILE A 20 2.60 -7.68 -6.45
CA ILE A 20 1.47 -8.54 -6.04
C ILE A 20 1.50 -9.86 -6.80
N ASP A 21 1.63 -9.81 -8.13
CA ASP A 21 1.71 -11.01 -8.96
C ASP A 21 2.94 -11.86 -8.61
N ALA A 22 4.10 -11.23 -8.41
CA ALA A 22 5.31 -11.91 -7.97
C ALA A 22 5.13 -12.59 -6.60
N ALA A 23 4.52 -11.91 -5.63
CA ALA A 23 4.25 -12.47 -4.31
C ALA A 23 3.31 -13.69 -4.40
N LYS A 24 2.26 -13.59 -5.22
CA LYS A 24 1.30 -14.69 -5.47
C LYS A 24 1.98 -15.91 -6.08
N LEU A 25 2.84 -15.71 -7.08
CA LEU A 25 3.62 -16.80 -7.69
C LEU A 25 4.58 -17.48 -6.72
N ASN A 26 5.05 -16.76 -5.69
CA ASN A 26 5.89 -17.30 -4.62
C ASN A 26 5.08 -17.91 -3.47
N GLY A 27 3.75 -18.06 -3.62
CA GLY A 27 2.90 -18.71 -2.62
C GLY A 27 2.53 -17.83 -1.42
N ALA A 28 2.71 -16.52 -1.51
CA ALA A 28 2.21 -15.61 -0.49
C ALA A 28 0.67 -15.63 -0.48
N GLN A 29 0.08 -15.53 0.71
CA GLN A 29 -1.39 -15.49 0.89
C GLN A 29 -1.88 -14.08 1.22
N ASN A 30 -1.03 -13.25 1.84
CA ASN A 30 -1.36 -11.90 2.25
C ASN A 30 -0.14 -10.98 2.03
N ILE A 31 -0.42 -9.73 1.71
CA ILE A 31 0.57 -8.66 1.58
C ILE A 31 0.22 -7.59 2.62
N TYR A 32 1.24 -7.08 3.28
CA TYR A 32 1.12 -6.03 4.28
C TYR A 32 1.98 -4.83 3.93
N ILE A 33 1.44 -3.62 4.07
CA ILE A 33 2.14 -2.37 3.79
C ILE A 33 1.88 -1.38 4.92
N HIS A 34 2.94 -0.69 5.33
CA HIS A 34 2.84 0.47 6.19
C HIS A 34 2.69 1.76 5.38
N VAL A 35 1.79 2.64 5.79
CA VAL A 35 1.59 3.96 5.16
C VAL A 35 1.46 5.04 6.22
N HIS A 36 2.07 6.20 6.00
CA HIS A 36 1.85 7.35 6.88
C HIS A 36 0.43 7.91 6.71
N LYS A 37 -0.19 8.37 7.81
CA LYS A 37 -1.54 8.94 7.85
C LYS A 37 -1.71 10.16 6.93
N ASP A 38 -0.67 10.95 6.76
CA ASP A 38 -0.65 12.16 5.92
C ASP A 38 -0.34 11.88 4.44
N ASN A 39 0.06 10.66 4.08
CA ASN A 39 0.40 10.28 2.71
C ASN A 39 -0.85 9.95 1.86
N LEU A 40 -1.72 10.93 1.68
CA LEU A 40 -2.97 10.81 0.92
C LEU A 40 -2.80 10.19 -0.49
N PRO A 41 -1.73 10.49 -1.26
CA PRO A 41 -1.52 9.82 -2.55
C PRO A 41 -1.31 8.31 -2.44
N ALA A 42 -0.59 7.84 -1.42
CA ALA A 42 -0.38 6.41 -1.20
C ALA A 42 -1.67 5.73 -0.72
N TRP A 43 -2.43 6.39 0.17
CA TRP A 43 -3.76 5.91 0.57
C TRP A 43 -4.67 5.65 -0.62
N ARG A 44 -4.81 6.63 -1.51
CA ARG A 44 -5.62 6.50 -2.73
C ARG A 44 -5.14 5.37 -3.63
N LEU A 45 -3.81 5.23 -3.77
CA LEU A 45 -3.22 4.16 -4.55
C LEU A 45 -3.56 2.78 -3.97
N TYR A 46 -3.34 2.58 -2.67
CA TYR A 46 -3.55 1.29 -2.01
C TYR A 46 -5.04 0.93 -1.93
N ASP A 47 -5.91 1.93 -1.68
CA ASP A 47 -7.37 1.77 -1.70
C ASP A 47 -7.87 1.34 -3.09
N GLN A 48 -7.38 1.99 -4.16
CA GLN A 48 -7.73 1.63 -5.54
C GLN A 48 -7.33 0.18 -5.90
N ILE A 49 -6.26 -0.34 -5.30
CA ILE A 49 -5.78 -1.71 -5.50
C ILE A 49 -6.55 -2.72 -4.65
N GLY A 50 -7.17 -2.28 -3.54
CA GLY A 50 -7.99 -3.12 -2.67
C GLY A 50 -7.36 -3.46 -1.32
N PHE A 51 -6.31 -2.75 -0.92
CA PHE A 51 -5.77 -2.86 0.44
C PHE A 51 -6.79 -2.34 1.46
N LYS A 52 -6.84 -2.97 2.64
CA LYS A 52 -7.74 -2.62 3.75
C LYS A 52 -6.94 -2.35 5.01
N MET A 53 -7.42 -1.46 5.87
CA MET A 53 -6.77 -1.20 7.17
C MET A 53 -6.90 -2.44 8.06
N VAL A 54 -5.80 -2.82 8.71
CA VAL A 54 -5.81 -3.86 9.73
C VAL A 54 -6.26 -3.20 11.05
N ASN A 55 -7.41 -3.60 11.58
CA ASN A 55 -7.86 -3.14 12.89
C ASN A 55 -6.89 -3.70 13.95
N GLN A 56 -6.06 -2.83 14.51
CA GLN A 56 -5.27 -3.15 15.69
C GLN A 56 -6.15 -2.90 16.92
N ASP A 57 -6.95 -3.90 17.28
CA ASP A 57 -7.70 -3.92 18.53
C ASP A 57 -6.72 -4.09 19.70
N GLY A 58 -6.08 -3.01 20.13
CA GLY A 58 -5.18 -3.10 21.27
C GLY A 58 -4.25 -1.90 21.42
N ALA A 59 -4.55 -1.10 22.45
CA ALA A 59 -3.62 -0.28 23.21
C ALA A 59 -2.72 0.68 22.40
N GLY A 60 -3.17 1.94 22.33
CA GLY A 60 -2.33 3.13 22.46
C GLY A 60 -0.95 3.05 21.81
N HIS A 61 -0.88 3.38 20.53
CA HIS A 61 0.31 4.06 20.04
C HIS A 61 -0.06 5.16 19.05
N SER A 62 0.38 6.37 19.41
CA SER A 62 0.41 7.56 18.58
C SER A 62 1.42 7.38 17.43
N SER A 63 1.27 6.31 16.64
CA SER A 63 2.08 6.06 15.46
C SER A 63 1.43 6.76 14.27
N ASP A 64 2.20 7.56 13.54
CA ASP A 64 1.75 8.16 12.28
C ASP A 64 1.65 7.14 11.15
N LEU A 65 1.92 5.87 11.42
CA LEU A 65 1.95 4.75 10.48
C LEU A 65 0.71 3.87 10.67
N CYS A 66 0.04 3.55 9.56
CA CYS A 66 -1.07 2.62 9.50
C CYS A 66 -0.64 1.36 8.74
N LEU A 67 -1.05 0.20 9.23
CA LEU A 67 -0.86 -1.08 8.56
C LEU A 67 -2.08 -1.40 7.68
N LEU A 68 -1.82 -1.68 6.40
CA LEU A 68 -2.81 -2.16 5.45
C LEU A 68 -2.52 -3.60 5.04
N SER A 69 -3.56 -4.37 4.72
CA SER A 69 -3.46 -5.73 4.21
C SER A 69 -4.20 -5.91 2.88
N PHE A 70 -3.69 -6.81 2.05
CA PHE A 70 -4.33 -7.30 0.84
C PHE A 70 -4.19 -8.82 0.79
N SER A 71 -5.31 -9.53 0.59
CA SER A 71 -5.31 -10.99 0.45
C SER A 71 -5.25 -11.37 -1.03
N LEU A 72 -4.35 -12.32 -1.37
CA LEU A 72 -4.00 -12.71 -2.75
C LEU A 72 -4.91 -13.77 -3.37
#